data_AF-A0AAU3HM09-F1
#
_entry.id   AF-A0AAU3HM09-F1
#
_cell.length_a   1.000
_cell.length_b   1.000
_cell.length_c   1.000
_cell.angle_alpha   90.00
_cell.angle_beta   90.00
_cell.angle_gamma   90.00
#
_symmetry.space_group_name_H-M   'P 1'
#
loop_
_entity.id
_entity.type
_entity.pdbx_description
1 polymer ?
#
loop_
_entity_poly.entity_id
_entity_poly.type
_entity_poly.pdbx_seq_one_letter_code
_entity_poly.pdbx_strand_id
1 'polypeptide(L)'
;MTGRAAAPAAHSTAEEKAAEKAALTAYSGYLAASRAASARSDPGHPALGRFLADPLLTQVRLAIRDAKEHGAMRTGKLVSTPTVVSVDLAAETPTVEIQDCLDATGYRLVYAKDGKPVPGTRSGRYLATATAARYPDGRWLINSGAAHRDQPC
;
A
#
# COMPACT_ATOMS: atom_id res chain seq x y z
N MET A 1 -2.57 -49.88 -12.47
CA MET A 1 -1.54 -48.84 -12.29
C MET A 1 -2.18 -47.66 -11.58
N THR A 2 -2.05 -47.58 -10.26
CA THR A 2 -2.65 -46.51 -9.45
C THR A 2 -1.73 -45.30 -9.43
N GLY A 3 -2.16 -44.21 -10.08
CA GLY A 3 -1.46 -42.93 -10.07
C GLY A 3 -1.57 -42.28 -8.70
N ARG A 4 -0.43 -41.99 -8.08
CA ARG A 4 -0.32 -41.24 -6.83
C ARG A 4 -0.66 -39.78 -7.11
N ALA A 5 -1.84 -39.33 -6.68
CA ALA A 5 -2.16 -37.91 -6.65
C ALA A 5 -1.13 -37.20 -5.77
N ALA A 6 -0.38 -36.26 -6.34
CA ALA A 6 0.50 -35.38 -5.58
C ALA A 6 -0.39 -34.45 -4.75
N ALA A 7 -0.30 -34.55 -3.43
CA ALA A 7 -0.88 -33.56 -2.53
C ALA A 7 -0.22 -32.19 -2.81
N PRO A 8 -0.96 -31.07 -2.75
CA PRO A 8 -0.35 -29.75 -2.80
C PRO A 8 0.70 -29.67 -1.68
N ALA A 9 1.90 -29.18 -1.99
CA ALA A 9 2.91 -28.95 -0.96
C ALA A 9 2.36 -27.89 0.00
N ALA A 10 1.96 -28.29 1.20
CA ALA A 10 1.62 -27.35 2.26
C ALA A 10 2.87 -26.53 2.60
N HIS A 11 2.78 -25.21 2.53
CA HIS A 11 3.87 -24.33 2.92
C HIS A 11 4.17 -24.50 4.41
N SER A 12 5.43 -24.32 4.77
CA SER A 12 5.81 -24.37 6.17
C SER A 12 5.35 -23.10 6.89
N THR A 13 5.04 -23.22 8.18
CA THR A 13 4.70 -22.06 9.04
C THR A 13 5.82 -21.01 9.08
N ALA A 14 7.07 -21.41 8.80
CA ALA A 14 8.21 -20.50 8.68
C ALA A 14 8.17 -19.66 7.39
N GLU A 15 7.77 -20.27 6.27
CA GLU A 15 7.61 -19.58 4.99
C GLU A 15 6.46 -18.57 5.03
N GLU A 16 5.33 -18.94 5.64
CA GLU A 16 4.20 -18.04 5.85
C GLU A 16 4.61 -16.81 6.67
N LYS A 17 5.26 -17.01 7.82
CA LYS A 17 5.77 -15.90 8.66
C LYS A 17 6.78 -15.01 7.93
N ALA A 18 7.61 -15.59 7.07
CA ALA A 18 8.56 -14.83 6.26
C ALA A 18 7.83 -13.97 5.22
N ALA A 19 6.79 -14.51 4.58
CA ALA A 19 5.94 -13.79 3.64
C ALA A 19 5.17 -12.65 4.32
N GLU A 20 4.56 -12.90 5.48
CA GLU A 20 3.89 -11.87 6.30
C GLU A 20 4.83 -10.69 6.60
N LYS A 21 6.02 -10.98 7.11
CA LYS A 21 7.02 -9.97 7.44
C LYS A 21 7.44 -9.18 6.20
N ALA A 22 7.66 -9.85 5.08
CA ALA A 22 8.06 -9.21 3.83
C ALA A 22 6.95 -8.32 3.27
N ALA A 23 5.70 -8.78 3.30
CA ALA A 23 4.52 -8.03 2.89
C ALA A 23 4.31 -6.77 3.74
N LEU A 24 4.41 -6.88 5.07
CA LEU A 24 4.32 -5.72 5.98
C LEU A 24 5.48 -4.73 5.77
N THR A 25 6.67 -5.24 5.44
CA THR A 25 7.83 -4.38 5.07
C THR A 25 7.56 -3.64 3.76
N ALA A 26 7.01 -4.31 2.75
CA ALA A 26 6.63 -3.69 1.48
C ALA A 26 5.54 -2.62 1.69
N TYR A 27 4.51 -2.94 2.50
CA TYR A 27 3.40 -2.04 2.78
C TYR A 27 3.84 -0.78 3.55
N SER A 28 4.63 -0.94 4.62
CA SER A 28 5.20 0.21 5.35
C SER A 28 6.12 1.07 4.46
N GLY A 29 6.90 0.44 3.59
CA GLY A 29 7.71 1.10 2.57
C GLY A 29 6.86 1.90 1.57
N TYR A 30 5.74 1.32 1.10
CA TYR A 30 4.76 1.99 0.25
C TYR A 30 4.19 3.25 0.92
N LEU A 31 3.74 3.17 2.17
CA LEU A 31 3.20 4.32 2.88
C LEU A 31 4.25 5.42 3.08
N ALA A 32 5.50 5.03 3.39
CA ALA A 32 6.61 5.97 3.52
C ALA A 32 6.95 6.64 2.17
N ALA A 33 7.05 5.87 1.08
CA ALA A 33 7.33 6.38 -0.25
C ALA A 33 6.22 7.34 -0.74
N SER A 34 4.96 6.97 -0.52
CA SER A 34 3.81 7.80 -0.89
C SER A 34 3.77 9.11 -0.11
N ARG A 35 4.11 9.11 1.18
CA ARG A 35 4.26 10.35 1.96
C ARG A 35 5.39 11.22 1.43
N ALA A 36 6.56 10.64 1.18
CA ALA A 36 7.71 11.38 0.67
C ALA A 36 7.45 12.00 -0.71
N ALA A 37 6.79 11.26 -1.60
CA ALA A 37 6.38 11.72 -2.92
C ALA A 37 5.32 12.83 -2.82
N SER A 38 4.29 12.64 -1.99
CA SER A 38 3.18 13.60 -1.85
C SER A 38 3.61 14.91 -1.16
N ALA A 39 4.65 14.89 -0.32
CA ALA A 39 5.20 16.08 0.33
C ALA A 39 5.87 17.05 -0.64
N ARG A 40 6.25 16.57 -1.83
CA ARG A 40 6.82 17.39 -2.92
C ARG A 40 5.94 17.40 -4.17
N SER A 41 4.74 16.80 -4.07
CA SER A 41 3.87 16.52 -5.22
C SER A 41 4.62 15.94 -6.41
N ASP A 42 5.49 14.97 -6.13
CA ASP A 42 6.38 14.33 -7.09
C ASP A 42 5.86 12.94 -7.48
N PRO A 43 5.09 12.81 -8.58
CA PRO A 43 4.62 11.50 -9.05
C PRO A 43 5.75 10.63 -9.62
N GLY A 44 6.92 11.22 -9.92
CA GLY A 44 8.09 10.50 -10.43
C GLY A 44 8.96 9.90 -9.33
N HIS A 45 8.60 10.08 -8.05
CA HIS A 45 9.46 9.75 -6.92
C HIS A 45 9.95 8.30 -7.00
N PRO A 46 11.28 8.06 -7.05
CA PRO A 46 11.83 6.74 -7.39
C PRO A 46 11.50 5.66 -6.35
N ALA A 47 11.25 6.06 -5.10
CA ALA A 47 10.86 5.11 -4.06
C ALA A 47 9.47 4.48 -4.28
N LEU A 48 8.60 5.07 -5.11
CA LEU A 48 7.27 4.49 -5.38
C LEU A 48 7.42 3.12 -6.05
N GLY A 49 8.21 3.01 -7.12
CA GLY A 49 8.45 1.75 -7.83
C GLY A 49 9.29 0.73 -7.07
N ARG A 50 9.80 1.08 -5.88
CA ARG A 50 10.49 0.12 -5.00
C ARG A 50 9.52 -0.73 -4.18
N PHE A 51 8.30 -0.24 -3.96
CA PHE A 51 7.32 -0.86 -3.05
C PHE A 51 5.96 -1.11 -3.71
N LEU A 52 5.67 -0.43 -4.81
CA LEU A 52 4.43 -0.56 -5.55
C LEU A 52 4.67 -1.24 -6.90
N ALA A 53 3.69 -2.02 -7.31
CA ALA A 53 3.54 -2.50 -8.67
C ALA A 53 2.20 -2.04 -9.26
N ASP A 54 2.04 -2.17 -10.57
CA ASP A 54 0.79 -1.83 -11.22
C ASP A 54 -0.31 -2.87 -10.92
N PRO A 55 -1.59 -2.44 -10.86
CA PRO A 55 -2.10 -1.10 -11.19
C PRO A 55 -1.93 -0.02 -10.10
N LEU A 56 -1.65 -0.39 -8.84
CA LEU A 56 -1.61 0.56 -7.73
C LEU A 56 -0.52 1.64 -7.89
N LEU A 57 0.65 1.29 -8.43
CA LEU A 57 1.71 2.26 -8.73
C LEU A 57 1.18 3.41 -9.60
N THR A 58 0.53 3.08 -10.71
CA THR A 58 -0.08 4.09 -11.59
C THR A 58 -1.14 4.92 -10.87
N GLN A 59 -2.02 4.30 -10.08
CA GLN A 59 -3.06 5.02 -9.33
C GLN A 59 -2.48 6.04 -8.33
N VAL A 60 -1.45 5.64 -7.58
CA VAL A 60 -0.76 6.52 -6.62
C VAL A 60 -0.09 7.68 -7.33
N ARG A 61 0.59 7.42 -8.46
CA ARG A 61 1.20 8.48 -9.28
C ARG A 61 0.17 9.47 -9.81
N LEU A 62 -0.97 8.97 -10.27
CA LEU A 62 -2.07 9.83 -10.76
C LEU A 62 -2.63 10.71 -9.64
N ALA A 63 -2.85 10.15 -8.44
CA ALA A 63 -3.32 10.94 -7.30
C ALA A 63 -2.33 12.05 -6.88
N ILE A 64 -1.02 11.76 -6.94
CA ILE A 64 0.02 12.77 -6.64
C ILE A 64 0.11 13.83 -7.73
N ARG A 65 0.00 13.41 -9.00
CA ARG A 65 -0.03 14.32 -10.16
C ARG A 65 -1.25 15.25 -10.09
N ASP A 66 -2.43 14.71 -9.81
CA ASP A 66 -3.67 15.49 -9.69
C ASP A 66 -3.52 16.57 -8.61
N ALA A 67 -2.99 16.22 -7.42
CA ALA A 67 -2.67 17.21 -6.40
C ALA A 67 -1.70 18.28 -6.91
N LYS A 68 -0.62 17.89 -7.61
CA LYS A 68 0.36 18.81 -8.20
C LYS A 68 -0.30 19.79 -9.17
N GLU A 69 -1.13 19.30 -10.07
CA GLU A 69 -1.81 20.09 -11.12
C GLU A 69 -2.77 21.12 -10.50
N HIS A 70 -3.35 20.80 -9.35
CA HIS A 70 -4.16 21.72 -8.55
C HIS A 70 -3.35 22.59 -7.57
N GLY A 71 -2.01 22.61 -7.68
CA GLY A 71 -1.13 23.40 -6.84
C GLY A 71 -1.15 22.97 -5.36
N ALA A 72 -1.49 21.71 -5.10
CA ALA A 72 -1.61 21.13 -3.77
C ALA A 72 -0.53 20.07 -3.51
N MET A 73 -0.26 19.84 -2.23
CA MET A 73 0.66 18.82 -1.72
C MET A 73 0.12 18.25 -0.41
N ARG A 74 0.56 17.06 -0.01
CA ARG A 74 0.17 16.48 1.30
C ARG A 74 1.28 16.66 2.33
N THR A 75 0.90 17.07 3.54
CA THR A 75 1.84 17.29 4.65
C THR A 75 1.38 16.60 5.92
N GLY A 76 2.31 16.47 6.87
CA GLY A 76 2.04 15.91 8.19
C GLY A 76 2.21 14.40 8.26
N LYS A 77 1.49 13.75 9.19
CA LYS A 77 1.71 12.35 9.56
C LYS A 77 0.49 11.49 9.24
N LEU A 78 0.73 10.42 8.48
CA LEU A 78 -0.16 9.27 8.36
C LEU A 78 0.31 8.22 9.36
N VAL A 79 -0.59 7.77 10.23
CA VAL A 79 -0.33 6.68 11.19
C VAL A 79 -1.04 5.42 10.70
N SER A 80 -0.38 4.28 10.85
CA SER A 80 -0.76 2.99 10.30
C SER A 80 -0.49 1.91 11.34
N THR A 81 -1.41 0.96 11.46
CA THR A 81 -1.35 -0.21 12.35
C THR A 81 -1.82 -1.45 11.56
N PRO A 82 -1.01 -1.93 10.59
CA PRO A 82 -1.44 -2.96 9.66
C PRO A 82 -1.38 -4.34 10.29
N THR A 83 -2.28 -5.20 9.85
CA THR A 83 -2.34 -6.63 10.19
C THR A 83 -2.50 -7.45 8.92
N VAL A 84 -1.83 -8.59 8.84
CA VAL A 84 -2.07 -9.57 7.78
C VAL A 84 -3.40 -10.27 8.06
N VAL A 85 -4.24 -10.40 7.03
CA VAL A 85 -5.53 -11.09 7.12
C VAL A 85 -5.49 -12.47 6.45
N SER A 86 -4.68 -12.64 5.40
CA SER A 86 -4.45 -13.94 4.77
C SER A 86 -3.11 -14.00 4.05
N VAL A 87 -2.61 -15.22 3.88
CA VAL A 87 -1.40 -15.55 3.14
C VAL A 87 -1.74 -16.67 2.18
N ASP A 88 -1.47 -16.50 0.89
CA ASP A 88 -1.62 -17.53 -0.14
C ASP A 88 -0.31 -17.69 -0.90
N LEU A 89 0.47 -18.69 -0.51
CA LEU A 89 1.74 -19.00 -1.18
C LEU A 89 1.60 -20.04 -2.30
N ALA A 90 0.42 -20.67 -2.43
CA ALA A 90 0.15 -21.72 -3.39
C ALA A 90 -0.44 -21.18 -4.70
N ALA A 91 -0.95 -19.94 -4.70
CA ALA A 91 -1.34 -19.21 -5.89
C ALA A 91 -0.21 -19.10 -6.92
N GLU A 92 -0.57 -18.99 -8.20
CA GLU A 92 0.38 -18.79 -9.31
C GLU A 92 1.31 -17.59 -9.05
N THR A 93 0.77 -16.52 -8.48
CA THR A 93 1.53 -15.43 -7.87
C THR A 93 1.23 -15.43 -6.38
N PRO A 94 2.22 -15.73 -5.51
CA PRO A 94 2.00 -15.69 -4.06
C PRO A 94 1.54 -14.33 -3.58
N THR A 95 0.52 -14.29 -2.73
CA THR A 95 -0.07 -13.07 -2.20
C THR A 95 -0.19 -13.06 -0.68
N VAL A 96 -0.24 -11.85 -0.13
CA VAL A 96 -0.57 -11.57 1.27
C VAL A 96 -1.56 -10.43 1.29
N GLU A 97 -2.71 -10.64 1.93
CA GLU A 97 -3.71 -9.60 2.14
C GLU A 97 -3.45 -8.89 3.46
N ILE A 98 -3.51 -7.57 3.42
CA ILE A 98 -3.24 -6.68 4.55
C ILE A 98 -4.47 -5.81 4.77
N GLN A 99 -4.85 -5.69 6.04
CA GLN A 99 -5.83 -4.72 6.50
C GLN A 99 -5.14 -3.72 7.43
N ASP A 100 -5.54 -2.46 7.35
CA ASP A 100 -4.94 -1.39 8.14
C ASP A 100 -5.98 -0.38 8.59
N CYS A 101 -5.80 0.16 9.80
CA CYS A 101 -6.48 1.35 10.24
C CYS A 101 -5.58 2.57 10.00
N LEU A 102 -5.87 3.31 8.93
CA LEU A 102 -5.13 4.51 8.62
C LEU A 102 -5.71 5.70 9.38
N ASP A 103 -4.90 6.30 10.26
CA ASP A 103 -5.21 7.61 10.84
C ASP A 103 -4.54 8.70 10.01
N ALA A 104 -5.37 9.33 9.17
CA ALA A 104 -4.98 10.45 8.34
C ALA A 104 -5.32 11.82 8.96
N THR A 105 -5.76 11.88 10.23
CA THR A 105 -6.15 13.13 10.92
C THR A 105 -5.06 14.20 10.84
N GLY A 106 -3.80 13.76 10.98
CA GLY A 106 -2.60 14.59 10.85
C GLY A 106 -2.03 14.69 9.43
N TYR A 107 -2.62 14.05 8.42
CA TYR A 107 -2.12 13.96 7.05
C TYR A 107 -3.00 14.77 6.09
N ARG A 108 -2.69 16.05 5.91
CA ARG A 108 -3.57 17.05 5.28
C ARG A 108 -3.17 17.34 3.84
N LEU A 109 -4.14 17.67 3.00
CA LEU A 109 -3.91 18.27 1.69
C LEU A 109 -3.89 19.80 1.85
N VAL A 110 -2.83 20.45 1.39
CA VAL A 110 -2.61 21.89 1.51
C VAL A 110 -2.19 22.47 0.17
N TYR A 111 -2.49 23.75 -0.08
CA TYR A 111 -1.91 24.46 -1.22
C TYR A 111 -0.41 24.66 -1.01
N ALA A 112 0.39 24.36 -2.03
CA ALA A 112 1.85 24.49 -1.96
C ALA A 112 2.32 25.94 -1.78
N LYS A 113 1.52 26.91 -2.25
CA LYS A 113 1.87 28.35 -2.24
C LYS A 113 1.89 28.98 -0.84
N ASP A 114 0.96 28.58 0.02
CA ASP A 114 0.69 29.26 1.31
C ASP A 114 0.43 28.28 2.46
N GLY A 115 0.45 26.97 2.21
CA GLY A 115 0.22 25.94 3.22
C GLY A 115 -1.21 25.89 3.74
N LYS A 116 -2.16 26.63 3.16
CA LYS A 116 -3.56 26.62 3.61
C LYS A 116 -4.22 25.28 3.25
N PRO A 117 -5.10 24.74 4.12
CA PRO A 117 -5.84 23.54 3.81
C PRO A 117 -6.67 23.69 2.53
N VAL A 118 -6.68 22.66 1.70
CA VAL A 118 -7.57 22.59 0.53
C VAL A 118 -9.01 22.32 1.02
N PRO A 119 -9.99 23.20 0.74
CA PRO A 119 -11.37 23.02 1.17
C PRO A 119 -11.98 21.69 0.69
N GLY A 120 -12.89 21.11 1.48
CA GLY A 120 -13.56 19.85 1.15
C GLY A 120 -12.70 18.59 1.30
N THR A 121 -11.42 18.72 1.69
CA THR A 121 -10.57 17.56 1.95
C THR A 121 -11.02 16.83 3.23
N ARG A 122 -11.51 15.60 3.08
CA ARG A 122 -11.81 14.73 4.22
C ARG A 122 -10.54 14.19 4.86
N SER A 123 -10.47 14.31 6.18
CA SER A 123 -9.41 13.79 7.04
C SER A 123 -10.04 13.00 8.19
N GLY A 124 -9.37 11.97 8.69
CA GLY A 124 -9.87 11.11 9.75
C GLY A 124 -9.25 9.73 9.74
N ARG A 125 -9.81 8.85 10.56
CA ARG A 125 -9.46 7.43 10.64
C ARG A 125 -10.36 6.62 9.72
N TYR A 126 -9.78 5.69 8.95
CA TYR A 126 -10.54 4.84 8.04
C TYR A 126 -9.86 3.50 7.80
N LEU A 127 -10.68 2.51 7.43
CA LEU A 127 -10.21 1.20 7.03
C LEU A 127 -9.50 1.27 5.67
N ALA A 128 -8.37 0.59 5.54
CA ALA A 128 -7.67 0.37 4.28
C ALA A 128 -7.35 -1.11 4.09
N THR A 129 -7.37 -1.55 2.83
CA THR A 129 -6.95 -2.90 2.44
C THR A 129 -5.87 -2.81 1.38
N ALA A 130 -4.97 -3.78 1.36
CA ALA A 130 -3.89 -3.86 0.39
C ALA A 130 -3.48 -5.31 0.14
N THR A 131 -3.09 -5.60 -1.09
CA THR A 131 -2.55 -6.91 -1.49
C THR A 131 -1.07 -6.74 -1.80
N ALA A 132 -0.22 -7.51 -1.13
CA ALA A 132 1.17 -7.68 -1.51
C ALA A 132 1.29 -8.92 -2.39
N ALA A 133 1.98 -8.81 -3.51
CA ALA A 133 2.28 -9.93 -4.40
C ALA A 133 3.79 -10.16 -4.48
N ARG A 134 4.18 -11.43 -4.56
CA ARG A 134 5.58 -11.84 -4.75
C ARG A 134 5.89 -11.98 -6.23
N TYR A 135 6.78 -11.14 -6.73
CA TYR A 135 7.22 -11.16 -8.12
C TYR A 135 8.34 -12.20 -8.36
N PRO A 136 8.61 -12.59 -9.62
CA PRO A 136 9.63 -13.60 -9.96
C PRO A 136 11.05 -13.28 -9.47
N ASP A 137 11.37 -11.99 -9.28
CA ASP A 137 12.63 -11.54 -8.68
C ASP A 137 12.69 -11.71 -7.15
N GLY A 138 11.64 -12.29 -6.57
CA GLY A 138 11.49 -12.56 -5.14
C GLY A 138 11.01 -11.37 -4.32
N ARG A 139 10.79 -10.19 -4.93
CA ARG A 139 10.33 -8.99 -4.21
C ARG A 139 8.84 -9.05 -3.92
N TRP A 140 8.48 -8.60 -2.73
CA TRP A 140 7.09 -8.32 -2.36
C TRP A 140 6.78 -6.85 -2.67
N LEU A 141 5.77 -6.62 -3.50
CA LEU A 141 5.30 -5.28 -3.87
C LEU A 141 3.78 -5.20 -3.67
N ILE A 142 3.28 -4.03 -3.31
CA ILE A 142 1.85 -3.79 -3.21
C ILE A 142 1.30 -3.47 -4.60
N ASN A 143 0.40 -4.30 -5.11
CA ASN A 143 -0.14 -4.19 -6.47
C ASN A 143 -1.60 -3.72 -6.50
N SER A 144 -2.35 -3.93 -5.41
CA SER A 144 -3.72 -3.43 -5.23
C SER A 144 -3.97 -2.95 -3.81
N GLY A 145 -4.96 -2.08 -3.66
CA GLY A 145 -5.44 -1.63 -2.37
C GLY A 145 -6.55 -0.59 -2.49
N ALA A 146 -7.28 -0.38 -1.41
CA ALA A 146 -8.38 0.56 -1.34
C ALA A 146 -8.41 1.27 0.01
N ALA A 147 -8.87 2.51 0.01
CA ALA A 147 -9.14 3.29 1.22
C ALA A 147 -10.66 3.46 1.37
N HIS A 148 -11.24 2.80 2.35
CA HIS A 148 -12.68 2.79 2.63
C HIS A 148 -13.01 3.93 3.59
N ARG A 149 -12.97 5.17 3.08
CA ARG A 149 -13.06 6.40 3.91
C ARG A 149 -14.41 6.61 4.60
N ASP A 150 -15.41 5.87 4.19
CA ASP A 150 -16.76 5.78 4.75
C ASP A 150 -16.86 4.71 5.85
N GLN A 151 -15.87 3.83 5.97
CA GLN A 151 -15.83 2.77 6.96
C GLN A 151 -14.90 3.12 8.12
N PRO A 152 -15.39 3.05 9.38
CA PRO A 152 -14.52 3.21 10.53
C PRO A 152 -13.55 2.02 10.64
N CYS A 153 -12.43 2.29 11.32
CA CYS A 153 -11.81 1.26 12.16
C CYS A 153 -12.40 1.37 13.57
#